data_AF-A0A6P0Z425-F1
#
_entry.id   AF-A0A6P0Z425-F1
#
_cell.length_a   1.000
_cell.length_b   1.000
_cell.length_c   1.000
_cell.angle_alpha   90.00
_cell.angle_beta   90.00
_cell.angle_gamma   90.00
#
_symmetry.space_group_name_H-M   'P 1'
#
loop_
_entity.id
_entity.type
_entity.pdbx_description
1 polymer ?
#
loop_
_entity_poly.entity_id
_entity_poly.type
_entity_poly.pdbx_seq_one_letter_code
_entity_poly.pdbx_strand_id
1 'polypeptide(L)'
;MPQYLSPGVYVEEVPPASQPIAGVATSVAGLIGVVADNVKMPPQPGKFQFQIQTNDDGTPVLDDNNQPVILRDDNGRPLLVLDDSGNPVPELYPVAEANKPHLVTSWEEFKTKFGDFHEGNKTIAHAVYGFFFNGGSRCYVLRVAAASEITNPAEELEKFEAVDEITIVAIPGAISQTQHTAIIAHCAKMADRVAILDGDSAQEPSNISGIRPVGRSK
;
A
#
# COMPACT_ATOMS: atom_id res chain seq x y z
N MET A 1 -16.00 -27.54 -5.52
CA MET A 1 -14.87 -27.89 -6.41
C MET A 1 -15.44 -28.57 -7.64
N PRO A 2 -15.13 -28.08 -8.85
CA PRO A 2 -15.54 -28.75 -10.07
C PRO A 2 -14.78 -30.08 -10.21
N GLN A 3 -15.46 -31.13 -10.65
CA GLN A 3 -14.83 -32.42 -11.00
C GLN A 3 -14.73 -32.52 -12.52
N TYR A 4 -13.49 -32.50 -13.02
CA TYR A 4 -13.19 -32.63 -14.44
C TYR A 4 -12.90 -34.11 -14.74
N LEU A 5 -13.91 -34.82 -15.25
CA LEU A 5 -13.88 -36.28 -15.42
C LEU A 5 -13.54 -36.73 -16.84
N SER A 6 -13.12 -35.81 -17.73
CA SER A 6 -12.78 -36.14 -19.11
C SER A 6 -11.59 -35.33 -19.65
N PRO A 7 -10.74 -35.91 -20.51
CA PRO A 7 -9.69 -35.14 -21.18
C PRO A 7 -10.33 -34.18 -22.21
N GLY A 8 -10.31 -32.87 -21.92
CA GLY A 8 -10.85 -31.81 -22.75
C GLY A 8 -10.41 -30.41 -22.30
N VAL A 9 -10.72 -29.38 -23.09
CA VAL A 9 -10.50 -27.98 -22.69
C VAL A 9 -11.71 -27.51 -21.89
N TYR A 10 -11.48 -27.10 -20.65
CA TYR A 10 -12.50 -26.55 -19.78
C TYR A 10 -12.35 -25.03 -19.70
N VAL A 11 -13.44 -24.31 -19.92
CA VAL A 11 -13.52 -22.87 -19.75
C VAL A 11 -14.28 -22.62 -18.46
N GLU A 12 -13.62 -22.01 -17.49
CA GLU A 12 -14.23 -21.51 -16.26
C GLU A 12 -14.25 -19.99 -16.33
N GLU A 13 -15.44 -19.41 -16.28
CA GLU A 13 -15.60 -17.97 -16.14
C GLU A 13 -15.39 -17.60 -14.67
N VAL A 14 -14.14 -17.33 -14.31
CA VAL A 14 -13.85 -16.60 -13.09
C VAL A 14 -14.06 -15.13 -13.40
N PRO A 15 -15.00 -14.43 -12.72
CA PRO A 15 -15.09 -12.98 -12.83
C PRO A 15 -13.69 -12.39 -12.56
N PRO A 16 -13.16 -11.55 -13.46
CA PRO A 16 -11.81 -11.04 -13.26
C PRO A 16 -11.76 -10.27 -11.94
N ALA A 17 -10.77 -10.56 -11.09
CA ALA A 17 -10.56 -9.83 -9.84
C ALA A 17 -10.27 -8.34 -10.10
N SER A 18 -9.86 -8.00 -11.32
CA SER A 18 -9.65 -6.64 -11.82
C SER A 18 -10.70 -6.31 -12.89
N GLN A 19 -11.58 -5.35 -12.61
CA GLN A 19 -12.44 -4.79 -13.65
C GLN A 19 -11.62 -3.86 -14.57
N PRO A 20 -11.91 -3.80 -15.89
CA PRO A 20 -11.30 -2.82 -16.78
C PRO A 20 -11.54 -1.40 -16.26
N ILE A 21 -10.45 -0.67 -16.05
CA ILE A 21 -10.50 0.70 -15.56
C ILE A 21 -11.05 1.61 -16.66
N ALA A 22 -12.23 2.20 -16.44
CA ALA A 22 -12.69 3.29 -17.28
C ALA A 22 -11.76 4.50 -17.05
N GLY A 23 -11.05 4.92 -18.09
CA GLY A 23 -10.18 6.09 -18.02
C GLY A 23 -11.00 7.37 -17.84
N VAL A 24 -11.17 7.82 -16.60
CA VAL A 24 -11.68 9.16 -16.29
C VAL A 24 -10.50 9.98 -15.79
N ALA A 25 -10.09 10.97 -16.58
CA ALA A 25 -8.86 11.74 -16.37
C ALA A 25 -8.88 12.63 -15.10
N THR A 26 -10.03 12.76 -14.42
CA THR A 26 -10.25 13.75 -13.36
C THR A 26 -10.35 13.19 -11.94
N SER A 27 -10.14 11.88 -11.73
CA SER A 27 -10.31 11.23 -10.42
C SER A 27 -9.02 10.57 -9.92
N VAL A 28 -8.01 11.40 -9.60
CA VAL A 28 -6.76 10.92 -8.99
C VAL A 28 -6.81 11.17 -7.49
N ALA A 29 -6.84 10.10 -6.71
CA ALA A 29 -6.87 10.20 -5.25
C ALA A 29 -5.46 10.27 -4.66
N GLY A 30 -5.24 11.19 -3.73
CA GLY A 30 -4.11 11.20 -2.79
C GLY A 30 -4.58 10.62 -1.47
N LEU A 31 -4.04 9.47 -1.10
CA LEU A 31 -4.41 8.71 0.08
C LEU A 31 -3.22 8.65 1.04
N ILE A 32 -3.41 9.11 2.27
CA ILE A 32 -2.39 8.99 3.33
C ILE A 32 -2.88 7.94 4.32
N GLY A 33 -2.02 7.01 4.72
CA GLY A 33 -2.42 5.99 5.67
C GLY A 33 -1.26 5.24 6.31
N VAL A 34 -1.57 4.56 7.41
CA VAL A 34 -0.61 3.74 8.15
C VAL A 34 -0.35 2.45 7.39
N VAL A 35 0.91 2.15 7.17
CA VAL A 35 1.39 0.84 6.74
C VAL A 35 2.61 0.57 7.64
N ALA A 36 2.60 -0.47 8.46
CA ALA A 36 3.74 -0.79 9.32
C ALA A 36 4.94 -1.35 8.52
N ASP A 37 6.16 -1.26 9.05
CA ASP A 37 7.35 -1.82 8.37
C ASP A 37 7.35 -3.36 8.35
N ASN A 38 6.62 -3.97 9.28
CA ASN A 38 6.50 -5.42 9.43
C ASN A 38 5.32 -6.02 8.65
N VAL A 39 4.75 -5.30 7.69
CA VAL A 39 3.66 -5.81 6.87
C VAL A 39 4.13 -7.01 6.04
N LYS A 40 3.30 -8.04 5.98
CA LYS A 40 3.56 -9.23 5.16
C LYS A 40 3.51 -8.87 3.66
N MET A 41 4.67 -8.86 3.03
CA MET A 41 4.82 -8.57 1.60
C MET A 41 4.67 -9.84 0.75
N PRO A 42 4.11 -9.74 -0.48
CA PRO A 42 4.02 -10.87 -1.38
C PRO A 42 5.40 -11.27 -1.94
N PRO A 43 5.56 -12.53 -2.39
CA PRO A 43 6.78 -12.98 -3.05
C PRO A 43 6.96 -12.32 -4.43
N GLN A 44 8.20 -11.99 -4.77
CA GLN A 44 8.60 -11.52 -6.08
C GLN A 44 8.58 -12.70 -7.07
N PRO A 45 7.88 -12.60 -8.21
CA PRO A 45 7.85 -13.65 -9.22
C PRO A 45 9.26 -13.99 -9.73
N GLY A 46 9.64 -15.25 -9.65
CA GLY A 46 10.92 -15.75 -10.18
C GLY A 46 12.16 -15.36 -9.39
N LYS A 47 12.02 -14.73 -8.21
CA LYS A 47 13.14 -14.42 -7.33
C LYS A 47 13.09 -15.24 -6.04
N PHE A 48 14.23 -15.80 -5.67
CA PHE A 48 14.38 -16.65 -4.50
C PHE A 48 15.59 -16.19 -3.69
N GLN A 49 15.57 -16.46 -2.39
CA GLN A 49 16.67 -16.15 -1.50
C GLN A 49 17.84 -17.10 -1.74
N PHE A 50 19.05 -16.54 -1.75
CA PHE A 50 20.30 -17.30 -1.87
C PHE A 50 20.98 -17.44 -0.52
N GLN A 51 21.67 -18.56 -0.31
CA GLN A 51 22.48 -18.76 0.87
C GLN A 51 23.67 -17.80 0.84
N ILE A 52 23.91 -17.13 1.96
CA ILE A 52 24.99 -16.16 2.11
C ILE A 52 26.06 -16.69 3.05
N GLN A 53 27.30 -16.28 2.83
CA GLN A 53 28.39 -16.55 3.76
C GLN A 53 28.21 -15.67 4.99
N THR A 54 28.27 -16.28 6.18
CA THR A 54 28.13 -15.59 7.47
C THR A 54 29.41 -15.70 8.29
N ASN A 55 29.71 -14.66 9.06
CA ASN A 55 30.72 -14.68 10.10
C ASN A 55 30.25 -15.55 11.29
N ASP A 56 31.16 -15.86 12.22
CA ASP A 56 30.85 -16.65 13.43
C ASP A 56 29.81 -15.99 14.35
N ASP A 57 29.58 -14.68 14.20
CA ASP A 57 28.57 -13.89 14.92
C ASP A 57 27.19 -13.86 14.23
N GLY A 58 27.06 -14.54 13.08
CA GLY A 58 25.83 -14.59 12.28
C GLY A 58 25.63 -13.39 11.35
N THR A 59 26.54 -12.42 11.32
CA THR A 59 26.48 -11.30 10.36
C THR A 59 26.91 -11.75 8.95
N PRO A 60 26.37 -11.17 7.88
CA PRO A 60 26.78 -11.52 6.52
C PRO A 60 28.22 -11.05 6.24
N VAL A 61 29.02 -11.92 5.61
CA VAL A 61 30.31 -11.53 5.01
C VAL A 61 30.01 -10.67 3.78
N LEU A 62 30.59 -9.47 3.74
CA LEU A 62 30.39 -8.52 2.65
C LEU A 62 31.58 -8.56 1.67
N ASP A 63 31.30 -8.35 0.38
CA ASP A 63 32.29 -8.14 -0.66
C ASP A 63 32.81 -6.68 -0.69
N ASP A 64 33.73 -6.39 -1.61
CA ASP A 64 34.32 -5.06 -1.79
C ASP A 64 33.29 -3.97 -2.15
N ASN A 65 32.08 -4.35 -2.61
CA ASN A 65 30.97 -3.45 -2.93
C ASN A 65 29.92 -3.38 -1.80
N ASN A 66 30.26 -3.90 -0.62
CA ASN A 66 29.39 -3.92 0.55
C ASN A 66 28.10 -4.73 0.32
N GLN A 67 28.15 -5.78 -0.51
CA GLN A 67 27.05 -6.73 -0.76
C GLN A 67 27.34 -8.08 -0.10
N PRO A 68 26.32 -8.83 0.37
CA PRO A 68 26.52 -10.16 0.93
C PRO A 68 27.12 -11.17 -0.07
N VAL A 69 28.16 -11.89 0.35
CA VAL A 69 28.78 -12.95 -0.47
C VAL A 69 27.86 -14.17 -0.54
N ILE A 70 27.52 -14.61 -1.76
CA ILE A 70 26.62 -15.75 -2.01
C ILE A 70 27.40 -17.06 -2.08
N LEU A 71 26.93 -18.11 -1.38
CA LEU A 71 27.47 -19.46 -1.46
C LEU A 71 27.13 -20.12 -2.78
N ARG A 72 28.08 -20.88 -3.34
CA ARG A 72 27.95 -21.53 -4.65
C ARG A 72 28.26 -23.03 -4.56
N ASP A 73 27.67 -23.80 -5.46
CA ASP A 73 27.98 -25.22 -5.66
C ASP A 73 29.33 -25.41 -6.38
N ASP A 74 29.77 -26.67 -6.52
CA ASP A 74 31.01 -27.05 -7.20
C ASP A 74 31.05 -26.64 -8.69
N ASN A 75 29.89 -26.31 -9.27
CA ASN A 75 29.74 -25.83 -10.64
C ASN A 75 29.59 -24.30 -10.72
N GLY A 76 29.75 -23.59 -9.60
CA GLY A 76 29.65 -22.13 -9.50
C GLY A 76 28.22 -21.55 -9.47
N ARG A 77 27.19 -22.39 -9.36
CA ARG A 77 25.78 -21.96 -9.27
C ARG A 77 25.43 -21.52 -7.85
N PRO A 78 24.68 -20.42 -7.66
CA PRO A 78 24.31 -19.95 -6.34
C PRO A 78 23.36 -20.92 -5.63
N LEU A 79 23.63 -21.19 -4.35
CA LEU A 79 22.81 -22.06 -3.52
C LEU A 79 21.55 -21.32 -3.04
N LEU A 80 20.39 -21.97 -3.11
CA LEU A 80 19.12 -21.41 -2.65
C LEU A 80 18.90 -21.67 -1.15
N VAL A 81 18.30 -20.71 -0.46
CA VAL A 81 17.73 -20.93 0.87
C VAL A 81 16.49 -21.81 0.69
N LEU A 82 16.44 -22.91 1.42
CA LEU A 82 15.31 -23.86 1.37
C LEU A 82 14.52 -23.77 2.68
N ASP A 83 13.21 -23.92 2.59
CA ASP A 83 12.33 -24.08 3.75
C ASP A 83 12.47 -25.49 4.37
N ASP A 84 11.78 -25.71 5.49
CA ASP A 84 11.78 -27.02 6.19
C ASP A 84 11.24 -28.17 5.32
N SER A 85 10.55 -27.86 4.22
CA SER A 85 10.03 -28.82 3.24
C SER A 85 10.94 -29.02 2.03
N GLY A 86 12.09 -28.35 1.98
CA GLY A 86 13.05 -28.42 0.87
C GLY A 86 12.68 -27.55 -0.34
N ASN A 87 11.68 -26.69 -0.25
CA ASN A 87 11.32 -25.77 -1.34
C ASN A 87 12.11 -24.46 -1.23
N PRO A 88 12.47 -23.82 -2.36
CA PRO A 88 13.20 -22.56 -2.33
C PRO A 88 12.37 -21.43 -1.74
N VAL A 89 12.95 -20.69 -0.79
CA VAL A 89 12.31 -19.55 -0.13
C VAL A 89 12.25 -18.36 -1.10
N PRO A 90 11.07 -17.78 -1.36
CA PRO A 90 10.95 -16.66 -2.28
C PRO A 90 11.50 -15.36 -1.67
N GLU A 91 12.05 -14.49 -2.52
CA GLU A 91 12.38 -13.12 -2.14
C GLU A 91 11.09 -12.29 -2.10
N LEU A 92 10.85 -11.52 -1.03
CA LEU A 92 9.64 -10.69 -0.90
C LEU A 92 9.86 -9.30 -1.50
N TYR A 93 8.79 -8.63 -1.94
CA TYR A 93 8.91 -7.22 -2.32
C TYR A 93 9.30 -6.35 -1.11
N PRO A 94 10.14 -5.31 -1.29
CA PRO A 94 10.41 -4.37 -0.22
C PRO A 94 9.19 -3.49 0.05
N VAL A 95 8.93 -3.20 1.32
CA VAL A 95 7.90 -2.21 1.70
C VAL A 95 8.31 -0.85 1.15
N ALA A 96 7.35 -0.13 0.55
CA ALA A 96 7.57 1.22 0.05
C ALA A 96 8.14 2.16 1.13
N GLU A 97 9.02 3.06 0.68
CA GLU A 97 9.59 4.12 1.52
C GLU A 97 8.47 4.87 2.23
N ALA A 98 8.55 4.93 3.56
CA ALA A 98 7.64 5.76 4.34
C ALA A 98 7.80 7.23 3.93
N ASN A 99 6.76 8.01 4.16
CA ASN A 99 6.83 9.46 4.03
C ASN A 99 7.14 9.95 2.62
N LYS A 100 6.81 9.15 1.60
CA LYS A 100 6.95 9.48 0.18
C LYS A 100 5.71 9.07 -0.60
N PRO A 101 5.15 9.94 -1.47
CA PRO A 101 4.07 9.55 -2.36
C PRO A 101 4.53 8.51 -3.38
N HIS A 102 3.81 7.39 -3.48
CA HIS A 102 4.00 6.40 -4.54
C HIS A 102 2.76 6.36 -5.42
N LEU A 103 2.95 6.48 -6.73
CA LEU A 103 1.89 6.23 -7.71
C LEU A 103 1.47 4.76 -7.64
N VAL A 104 0.17 4.51 -7.67
CA VAL A 104 -0.47 3.20 -7.72
C VAL A 104 -1.57 3.25 -8.77
N THR A 105 -1.52 2.33 -9.72
CA THR A 105 -2.44 2.27 -10.87
C THR A 105 -3.35 1.05 -10.84
N SER A 106 -3.14 0.14 -9.88
CA SER A 106 -3.98 -1.03 -9.67
C SER A 106 -3.87 -1.57 -8.25
N TRP A 107 -4.84 -2.39 -7.85
CA TRP A 107 -4.78 -3.14 -6.58
C TRP A 107 -3.57 -4.09 -6.50
N GLU A 108 -3.20 -4.74 -7.61
CA GLU A 108 -2.03 -5.61 -7.64
C GLU A 108 -0.73 -4.82 -7.42
N GLU A 109 -0.61 -3.63 -8.03
CA GLU A 109 0.53 -2.75 -7.77
C GLU A 109 0.56 -2.29 -6.31
N PHE A 110 -0.59 -1.99 -5.70
CA PHE A 110 -0.67 -1.68 -4.28
C PHE A 110 -0.06 -2.79 -3.43
N LYS A 111 -0.46 -4.05 -3.68
CA LYS A 111 0.06 -5.22 -2.93
C LYS A 111 1.58 -5.36 -3.05
N THR A 112 2.15 -5.06 -4.21
CA THR A 112 3.62 -5.13 -4.39
C THR A 112 4.39 -4.08 -3.59
N LYS A 113 3.77 -2.94 -3.24
CA LYS A 113 4.43 -1.83 -2.53
C LYS A 113 4.08 -1.76 -1.04
N PHE A 114 2.85 -2.12 -0.68
CA PHE A 114 2.28 -1.89 0.65
C PHE A 114 1.73 -3.17 1.30
N GLY A 115 1.84 -4.31 0.63
CA GLY A 115 1.35 -5.60 1.10
C GLY A 115 -0.13 -5.83 0.83
N ASP A 116 -0.56 -7.09 1.00
CA ASP A 116 -1.98 -7.46 0.98
C ASP A 116 -2.67 -7.03 2.29
N PHE A 117 -3.94 -7.35 2.47
CA PHE A 117 -4.66 -7.07 3.71
C PHE A 117 -3.92 -7.63 4.93
N HIS A 118 -3.51 -6.71 5.80
CA HIS A 118 -2.72 -6.97 6.99
C HIS A 118 -3.18 -6.06 8.13
N GLU A 119 -2.96 -6.47 9.38
CA GLU A 119 -3.34 -5.64 10.54
C GLU A 119 -2.63 -4.27 10.50
N GLY A 120 -1.36 -4.27 10.15
CA GLY A 120 -0.53 -3.07 10.03
C GLY A 120 -0.86 -2.13 8.86
N ASN A 121 -1.77 -2.48 7.95
CA ASN A 121 -2.20 -1.62 6.82
C ASN A 121 -3.73 -1.59 6.62
N LYS A 122 -4.50 -2.13 7.56
CA LYS A 122 -5.92 -2.47 7.39
C LYS A 122 -6.75 -1.34 6.79
N THR A 123 -6.68 -0.14 7.37
CA THR A 123 -7.52 1.00 6.96
C THR A 123 -7.21 1.46 5.55
N ILE A 124 -5.93 1.67 5.22
CA ILE A 124 -5.51 2.16 3.91
C ILE A 124 -5.69 1.09 2.82
N ALA A 125 -5.43 -0.18 3.14
CA ALA A 125 -5.65 -1.29 2.22
C ALA A 125 -7.13 -1.40 1.81
N HIS A 126 -8.06 -1.30 2.75
CA HIS A 126 -9.50 -1.30 2.43
C HIS A 126 -9.94 -0.06 1.63
N ALA A 127 -9.41 1.12 1.95
CA ALA A 127 -9.73 2.34 1.22
C ALA A 127 -9.23 2.29 -0.24
N VAL A 128 -7.99 1.84 -0.45
CA VAL A 128 -7.40 1.70 -1.79
C VAL A 128 -8.11 0.60 -2.58
N TYR A 129 -8.37 -0.55 -1.96
CA TYR A 129 -9.16 -1.61 -2.58
C TYR A 129 -10.54 -1.11 -3.00
N GLY A 130 -11.25 -0.42 -2.10
CA GLY A 130 -12.57 0.17 -2.38
C GLY A 130 -12.50 1.19 -3.51
N PHE A 131 -11.47 2.04 -3.55
CA PHE A 131 -11.28 3.01 -4.63
C PHE A 131 -11.18 2.31 -6.00
N PHE A 132 -10.28 1.33 -6.15
CA PHE A 132 -10.12 0.61 -7.41
C PHE A 132 -11.35 -0.24 -7.77
N PHE A 133 -11.97 -0.88 -6.77
CA PHE A 133 -13.16 -1.70 -6.97
C PHE A 133 -14.38 -0.87 -7.42
N ASN A 134 -14.44 0.41 -7.03
CA ASN A 134 -15.47 1.35 -7.48
C ASN A 134 -15.10 2.11 -8.77
N GLY A 135 -14.09 1.65 -9.51
CA GLY A 135 -13.70 2.22 -10.81
C GLY A 135 -12.67 3.35 -10.74
N GLY A 136 -12.00 3.53 -9.61
CA GLY A 136 -10.82 4.40 -9.50
C GLY A 136 -9.70 3.92 -10.43
N SER A 137 -8.98 4.87 -11.04
CA SER A 137 -7.98 4.57 -12.08
C SER A 137 -6.54 4.68 -11.64
N ARG A 138 -6.21 5.71 -10.86
CA ARG A 138 -4.89 5.93 -10.28
C ARG A 138 -5.02 6.65 -8.95
N CYS A 139 -4.15 6.31 -8.01
CA CYS A 139 -4.01 7.02 -6.76
C CYS A 139 -2.55 7.16 -6.38
N TYR A 140 -2.24 8.19 -5.60
CA TYR A 140 -0.98 8.33 -4.89
C TYR A 140 -1.20 7.87 -3.47
N VAL A 141 -0.41 6.90 -3.03
CA VAL A 141 -0.43 6.42 -1.64
C VAL A 141 0.82 6.92 -0.94
N LEU A 142 0.63 7.66 0.15
CA LEU A 142 1.69 8.00 1.09
C LEU A 142 1.54 7.16 2.35
N ARG A 143 2.54 6.33 2.59
CA ARG A 143 2.63 5.50 3.77
C ARG A 143 3.25 6.29 4.91
N VAL A 144 2.67 6.16 6.10
CA VAL A 144 3.34 6.47 7.38
C VAL A 144 3.56 5.19 8.17
N ALA A 145 4.59 5.15 9.02
CA ALA A 145 4.98 3.91 9.71
C ALA A 145 4.05 3.59 10.89
N ALA A 146 3.51 4.63 11.54
CA ALA A 146 2.67 4.48 12.73
C ALA A 146 1.50 5.47 12.75
N ALA A 147 0.42 5.09 13.44
CA ALA A 147 -0.76 5.95 13.61
C ALA A 147 -0.46 7.27 14.35
N SER A 148 0.57 7.28 15.20
CA SER A 148 1.04 8.49 15.88
C SER A 148 1.53 9.56 14.91
N GLU A 149 2.02 9.18 13.74
CA GLU A 149 2.49 10.12 12.70
C GLU A 149 1.32 10.85 12.03
N ILE A 150 0.12 10.24 11.96
CA ILE A 150 -1.08 10.90 11.41
C ILE A 150 -1.76 11.81 12.44
N THR A 151 -1.22 12.03 13.64
CA THR A 151 -1.87 12.93 14.61
C THR A 151 -1.98 14.37 14.08
N ASN A 152 -0.99 14.81 13.30
CA ASN A 152 -0.99 16.07 12.57
C ASN A 152 -0.40 15.85 11.16
N PRO A 153 -1.24 15.58 10.14
CA PRO A 153 -0.77 15.13 8.83
C PRO A 153 -0.25 16.27 7.92
N ALA A 154 0.12 17.42 8.48
CA ALA A 154 0.47 18.61 7.70
C ALA A 154 1.75 18.40 6.87
N GLU A 155 2.76 17.73 7.42
CA GLU A 155 4.03 17.43 6.72
C GLU A 155 3.83 16.40 5.61
N GLU A 156 2.94 15.43 5.81
CA GLU A 156 2.58 14.44 4.81
C GLU A 156 1.78 15.05 3.67
N LEU A 157 0.85 15.96 3.99
CA LEU A 157 0.06 16.70 3.00
C LEU A 157 0.93 17.63 2.15
N GLU A 158 1.96 18.26 2.73
CA GLU A 158 2.91 19.08 1.98
C GLU A 158 3.59 18.29 0.84
N LYS A 159 3.86 17.00 1.05
CA LYS A 159 4.47 16.14 0.02
C LYS A 159 3.54 15.87 -1.16
N PHE A 160 2.24 16.04 -0.98
CA PHE A 160 1.28 16.00 -2.08
C PHE A 160 1.22 17.30 -2.88
N GLU A 161 1.78 18.41 -2.40
CA GLU A 161 1.80 19.68 -3.15
C GLU A 161 2.63 19.57 -4.43
N ALA A 162 3.70 18.76 -4.41
CA ALA A 162 4.54 18.50 -5.59
C ALA A 162 3.87 17.63 -6.66
N VAL A 163 2.66 17.11 -6.40
CA VAL A 163 1.93 16.21 -7.30
C VAL A 163 0.66 16.88 -7.80
N ASP A 164 0.77 17.54 -8.95
CA ASP A 164 -0.32 18.33 -9.56
C ASP A 164 -1.52 17.48 -10.01
N GLU A 165 -1.32 16.17 -10.22
CA GLU A 165 -2.41 15.30 -10.69
C GLU A 165 -3.47 15.02 -9.62
N ILE A 166 -3.18 15.20 -8.32
CA ILE A 166 -4.09 14.83 -7.23
C ILE A 166 -5.29 15.78 -7.18
N THR A 167 -6.49 15.24 -7.43
CA THR A 167 -7.75 16.00 -7.42
C THR A 167 -8.64 15.67 -6.21
N ILE A 168 -8.42 14.53 -5.57
CA ILE A 168 -9.14 14.08 -4.38
C ILE A 168 -8.12 13.81 -3.28
N VAL A 169 -8.34 14.31 -2.06
CA VAL A 169 -7.48 14.02 -0.91
C VAL A 169 -8.30 13.37 0.18
N ALA A 170 -7.83 12.23 0.68
CA ALA A 170 -8.43 11.56 1.81
C ALA A 170 -7.34 10.96 2.73
N ILE A 171 -7.63 10.92 4.02
CA ILE A 171 -6.82 10.21 5.02
C ILE A 171 -7.75 9.22 5.71
N PRO A 172 -7.86 7.98 5.18
CA PRO A 172 -8.77 6.99 5.72
C PRO A 172 -8.52 6.70 7.21
N GLY A 173 -9.56 6.76 8.02
CA GLY A 173 -9.50 6.62 9.47
C GLY A 173 -9.14 7.91 10.23
N ALA A 174 -8.96 9.03 9.56
CA ALA A 174 -8.77 10.32 10.21
C ALA A 174 -10.09 10.89 10.73
N ILE A 175 -10.27 10.85 12.05
CA ILE A 175 -11.49 11.31 12.74
C ILE A 175 -11.24 12.48 13.70
N SER A 176 -9.96 12.86 13.92
CA SER A 176 -9.60 13.95 14.82
C SER A 176 -9.77 15.31 14.14
N GLN A 177 -10.17 16.31 14.93
CA GLN A 177 -10.29 17.67 14.44
C GLN A 177 -8.99 18.24 13.86
N THR A 178 -7.83 17.89 14.44
CA THR A 178 -6.53 18.33 13.93
C THR A 178 -6.29 17.80 12.52
N GLN A 179 -6.66 16.54 12.26
CA GLN A 179 -6.51 15.91 10.96
C GLN A 179 -7.44 16.54 9.92
N HIS A 180 -8.73 16.72 10.25
CA HIS A 180 -9.69 17.38 9.36
C HIS A 180 -9.27 18.80 9.03
N THR A 181 -8.82 19.57 10.03
CA THR A 181 -8.33 20.94 9.82
C THR A 181 -7.15 20.97 8.84
N ALA A 182 -6.19 20.04 8.98
CA ALA A 182 -5.03 19.94 8.09
C ALA A 182 -5.44 19.59 6.66
N ILE A 183 -6.34 18.61 6.46
CA ILE A 183 -6.84 18.23 5.13
C ILE A 183 -7.58 19.40 4.48
N ILE A 184 -8.45 20.09 5.23
CA ILE A 184 -9.18 21.27 4.72
C ILE A 184 -8.20 22.39 4.36
N ALA A 185 -7.21 22.66 5.20
CA ALA A 185 -6.20 23.69 4.95
C ALA A 185 -5.39 23.37 3.68
N HIS A 186 -4.99 22.11 3.47
CA HIS A 186 -4.31 21.66 2.27
C HIS A 186 -5.14 21.89 1.01
N CYS A 187 -6.39 21.40 0.99
CA CYS A 187 -7.27 21.56 -0.17
C CYS A 187 -7.62 23.04 -0.43
N ALA A 188 -7.77 23.85 0.63
CA ALA A 188 -7.98 25.29 0.50
C ALA A 188 -6.75 26.03 -0.04
N LYS A 189 -5.54 25.59 0.31
CA LYS A 189 -4.27 26.14 -0.19
C LYS A 189 -4.07 25.81 -1.67
N MET A 190 -4.29 24.55 -2.06
CA MET A 190 -4.07 24.09 -3.44
C MET A 190 -5.17 24.56 -4.41
N ALA A 191 -6.40 24.76 -3.91
CA ALA A 191 -7.56 25.27 -4.65
C ALA A 191 -8.01 24.42 -5.87
N ASP A 192 -7.41 23.26 -6.08
CA ASP A 192 -7.68 22.32 -7.17
C ASP A 192 -8.07 20.91 -6.67
N ARG A 193 -8.28 20.75 -5.36
CA ARG A 193 -8.56 19.44 -4.73
C ARG A 193 -9.82 19.44 -3.89
N VAL A 194 -10.47 18.28 -3.84
CA VAL A 194 -11.62 18.00 -2.98
C VAL A 194 -11.19 17.14 -1.81
N ALA A 195 -11.52 17.57 -0.58
CA ALA A 195 -11.31 16.78 0.63
C ALA A 195 -12.45 15.79 0.86
N ILE A 196 -12.12 14.52 1.11
CA ILE A 196 -13.05 13.53 1.67
C ILE A 196 -12.65 13.28 3.12
N LEU A 197 -13.59 13.50 4.03
CA LEU A 197 -13.39 13.41 5.47
C LEU A 197 -14.21 12.26 6.05
N ASP A 198 -13.61 11.51 6.97
CA ASP A 198 -14.29 10.43 7.67
C ASP A 198 -15.02 10.95 8.91
N GLY A 199 -16.22 10.41 9.15
CA GLY A 199 -17.00 10.67 10.35
C GLY A 199 -16.56 9.78 11.51
N ASP A 200 -16.84 10.24 12.74
CA ASP A 200 -16.68 9.41 13.93
C ASP A 200 -17.78 8.35 14.00
N SER A 201 -17.41 7.08 13.89
CA SER A 201 -18.34 5.94 13.96
C SER A 201 -19.02 5.78 15.32
N ALA A 202 -18.50 6.41 16.38
CA ALA A 202 -19.12 6.41 17.70
C ALA A 202 -20.30 7.39 17.79
N GLN A 203 -20.46 8.31 16.82
CA GLN A 203 -21.57 9.25 16.79
C GLN A 203 -22.77 8.68 16.05
N GLU A 204 -23.97 8.86 16.61
CA GLU A 204 -25.22 8.47 15.98
C GLU A 204 -25.44 9.24 14.66
N PRO A 205 -25.67 8.55 13.51
CA PRO A 205 -25.87 9.17 12.19
C PRO A 205 -26.98 10.21 12.15
N SER A 206 -27.96 10.08 13.04
CA SER A 206 -29.11 11.00 13.17
C SER A 206 -28.73 12.35 13.78
N ASN A 207 -27.59 12.47 14.47
CA ASN A 207 -27.11 13.70 15.07
C ASN A 207 -26.02 14.36 14.20
N ILE A 208 -26.46 15.12 13.21
CA ILE A 208 -25.56 15.81 12.26
C ILE A 208 -24.56 16.75 12.94
N SER A 209 -24.88 17.28 14.13
CA SER A 209 -23.98 18.18 14.86
C SER A 209 -22.75 17.47 15.41
N GLY A 210 -22.84 16.17 15.70
CA GLY A 210 -21.71 15.35 16.15
C GLY A 210 -20.81 14.85 15.02
N ILE A 211 -21.29 14.90 13.77
CA ILE A 211 -20.59 14.37 12.58
C ILE A 211 -19.91 15.49 11.77
N ARG A 212 -20.27 16.75 12.04
CA ARG A 212 -19.73 17.89 11.30
C ARG A 212 -18.22 18.05 11.56
N PRO A 213 -17.36 17.95 10.53
CA PRO A 213 -15.96 18.34 10.65
C PRO A 213 -15.92 19.84 11.01
N VAL A 214 -15.22 20.24 12.08
CA VAL A 214 -15.22 21.68 12.42
C VAL A 214 -14.34 22.45 11.44
N GLY A 215 -14.89 23.54 10.92
CA GLY A 215 -14.34 24.26 9.78
C GLY A 215 -15.39 25.23 9.24
N ARG A 216 -14.94 26.29 8.58
CA ARG A 216 -15.78 27.46 8.27
C ARG A 216 -16.80 27.14 7.16
N SER A 217 -17.94 26.57 7.52
CA SER A 217 -19.17 26.77 6.74
C SER A 217 -19.59 28.22 6.97
N LYS A 218 -19.20 29.10 6.07
CA LYS A 218 -19.97 30.33 5.86
C LYS A 218 -21.19 30.00 5.03
#